data_AF-A0A7C0V004-F1
#
_entry.id   AF-A0A7C0V004-F1
#
_cell.length_a   1.000
_cell.length_b   1.000
_cell.length_c   1.000
_cell.angle_alpha   90.00
_cell.angle_beta   90.00
_cell.angle_gamma   90.00
#
_symmetry.space_group_name_H-M   'P 1'
#
loop_
_entity.id
_entity.type
_entity.pdbx_description
1 polymer ?
#
loop_
_entity_poly.entity_id
_entity_poly.type
_entity_poly.pdbx_seq_one_letter_code
_entity_poly.pdbx_strand_id
1 'polypeptide(L)'
;MTETCTVCKRKPPVYFRKYSGEKLCKKCFCESIEEKVRATIAKYEMLEFNDKTMIAVSGGKDSLTLLRILHKIEQEFPKAEICAVTIDEGIKGYRDEAVKLAEQAYAELDIEYTVLSFKELYGYTLDEIAEIARKRGKGLTPCAYCGVLRRRAMNIAAKKANATKLATAHTLDDEAQTVLLNLFHGDVWRIARVKPVTDEVHGGLVRRIKPLCEVLERETALYAYFKKIKFQSVPCPYAGTALRNDIRSMLNRMEEKHPGIKYTVFRSAEKIREALEESLEKGELRTCEVCGEPTVGRICKVCEVLEELRINVE
;
A
#
# COMPACT_ATOMS: atom_id res chain seq x y z
N MET A 1 -37.10 -2.72 -21.98
CA MET A 1 -37.04 -2.37 -20.54
C MET A 1 -35.70 -1.70 -20.29
N THR A 2 -35.69 -0.51 -19.70
CA THR A 2 -34.44 0.11 -19.22
C THR A 2 -33.80 -0.78 -18.17
N GLU A 3 -32.56 -1.15 -18.41
CA GLU A 3 -31.80 -2.01 -17.50
C GLU A 3 -31.66 -1.37 -16.12
N THR A 4 -31.87 -2.12 -15.05
CA THR A 4 -31.81 -1.63 -13.67
C THR A 4 -30.64 -2.23 -12.90
N CYS A 5 -30.17 -1.51 -11.88
CA CYS A 5 -29.12 -1.98 -11.00
C CYS A 5 -29.48 -3.32 -10.35
N THR A 6 -28.57 -4.29 -10.42
CA THR A 6 -28.73 -5.65 -9.89
C THR A 6 -29.06 -5.66 -8.40
N VAL A 7 -28.51 -4.73 -7.61
CA VAL A 7 -28.66 -4.67 -6.15
C VAL A 7 -29.95 -3.96 -5.75
N CYS A 8 -30.11 -2.67 -6.08
CA CYS A 8 -31.27 -1.90 -5.61
C CYS A 8 -32.53 -2.03 -6.47
N LYS A 9 -32.43 -2.59 -7.69
CA LYS A 9 -33.51 -2.73 -8.68
C LYS A 9 -34.24 -1.44 -9.06
N ARG A 10 -33.73 -0.26 -8.68
CA ARG A 10 -34.41 1.04 -8.82
C ARG A 10 -33.74 2.00 -9.81
N LYS A 11 -32.42 2.12 -9.77
CA LYS A 11 -31.66 3.10 -10.55
C LYS A 11 -30.99 2.45 -11.77
N PRO A 12 -30.76 3.18 -12.87
CA PRO A 12 -29.99 2.67 -13.99
C PRO A 12 -28.55 2.35 -13.53
N PRO A 13 -27.96 1.25 -14.02
CA PRO A 13 -26.57 0.92 -13.74
C PRO A 13 -25.63 1.89 -14.47
N VAL A 14 -24.49 2.18 -13.84
CA VAL A 14 -23.40 3.01 -14.40
C VAL A 14 -22.09 2.23 -14.49
N TYR A 15 -22.07 1.00 -13.96
CA TYR A 15 -20.89 0.14 -13.94
C TYR A 15 -21.33 -1.32 -14.11
N PHE A 16 -20.63 -2.06 -14.97
CA PHE A 16 -20.78 -3.50 -15.10
C PHE A 16 -19.54 -4.20 -14.55
N ARG A 17 -19.71 -4.96 -13.47
CA ARG A 17 -18.64 -5.72 -12.82
C ARG A 17 -18.50 -7.07 -13.49
N LYS A 18 -17.61 -7.14 -14.49
CA LYS A 18 -17.45 -8.32 -15.35
C LYS A 18 -17.21 -9.64 -14.60
N TYR A 19 -16.44 -9.62 -13.50
CA TYR A 19 -16.07 -10.84 -12.77
C TYR A 19 -17.21 -11.42 -11.91
N SER A 20 -18.25 -10.64 -11.58
CA SER A 20 -19.41 -11.11 -10.82
C SER A 20 -20.73 -11.04 -11.61
N GLY A 21 -20.74 -10.39 -12.77
CA GLY A 21 -21.95 -10.16 -13.58
C GLY A 21 -22.87 -9.06 -13.04
N GLU A 22 -22.48 -8.35 -11.97
CA GLU A 22 -23.32 -7.32 -11.36
C GLU A 22 -23.35 -6.02 -12.16
N LYS A 23 -24.53 -5.41 -12.24
CA LYS A 23 -24.76 -4.10 -12.86
C LYS A 23 -25.11 -3.11 -11.77
N LEU A 24 -24.25 -2.15 -11.50
CA LEU A 24 -24.31 -1.34 -10.29
C LEU A 24 -24.60 0.12 -10.62
N CYS A 25 -25.58 0.73 -9.94
CA CYS A 25 -25.72 2.18 -9.92
C CYS A 25 -24.63 2.79 -9.04
N LYS A 26 -24.41 4.12 -9.15
CA LYS A 26 -23.36 4.84 -8.40
C LYS A 26 -23.36 4.53 -6.89
N LYS A 27 -24.54 4.55 -6.26
CA LYS A 27 -24.68 4.32 -4.81
C LYS A 27 -24.29 2.89 -4.44
N CYS A 28 -24.92 1.90 -5.08
CA CYS A 28 -24.66 0.48 -4.81
C CYS A 28 -23.22 0.08 -5.14
N PHE A 29 -22.60 0.69 -6.16
CA PHE A 29 -21.18 0.50 -6.42
C PHE A 29 -20.33 0.95 -5.24
N CYS A 30 -20.49 2.19 -4.77
CA CYS A 30 -19.69 2.70 -3.65
C CYS A 30 -19.88 1.88 -2.37
N GLU A 31 -21.13 1.54 -2.05
CA GLU A 31 -21.46 0.69 -0.89
C GLU A 31 -20.83 -0.70 -1.02
N SER A 32 -20.83 -1.29 -2.21
CA SER A 32 -20.20 -2.59 -2.44
C SER A 32 -18.67 -2.58 -2.27
N ILE A 33 -18.01 -1.45 -2.53
CA ILE A 33 -16.57 -1.31 -2.27
C ILE A 33 -16.30 -1.18 -0.78
N GLU A 34 -17.08 -0.35 -0.08
CA GLU A 34 -16.98 -0.20 1.38
C GLU A 34 -17.23 -1.54 2.09
N GLU A 35 -18.24 -2.30 1.66
CA GLU A 35 -18.56 -3.62 2.19
C GLU A 35 -17.47 -4.65 1.88
N LYS A 36 -16.89 -4.61 0.68
CA LYS A 36 -15.77 -5.48 0.31
C LYS A 36 -14.55 -5.22 1.19
N VAL A 37 -14.27 -3.95 1.53
CA VAL A 37 -13.19 -3.59 2.46
C VAL A 37 -13.49 -4.11 3.87
N ARG A 38 -14.72 -3.96 4.38
CA ARG A 38 -15.13 -4.55 5.68
C ARG A 38 -14.95 -6.07 5.69
N ALA A 39 -15.43 -6.75 4.65
CA ALA A 39 -15.29 -8.19 4.50
C ALA A 39 -13.81 -8.61 4.44
N THR A 40 -12.95 -7.84 3.78
CA THR A 40 -11.51 -8.09 3.72
C THR A 40 -10.87 -7.91 5.11
N ILE A 41 -11.21 -6.85 5.83
CA ILE A 41 -10.73 -6.60 7.20
C ILE A 41 -11.11 -7.76 8.12
N ALA A 42 -12.37 -8.21 8.06
CA ALA A 42 -12.86 -9.32 8.87
C ALA A 42 -12.20 -10.66 8.48
N LYS A 43 -12.11 -10.96 7.18
CA LYS A 43 -11.50 -12.20 6.66
C LYS A 43 -10.05 -12.40 7.13
N TYR A 44 -9.29 -11.32 7.25
CA TYR A 44 -7.88 -11.37 7.63
C TYR A 44 -7.61 -10.88 9.06
N GLU A 45 -8.66 -10.64 9.85
CA GLU A 45 -8.56 -10.17 11.24
C GLU A 45 -7.59 -8.97 11.37
N MET A 46 -7.80 -7.95 10.52
CA MET A 46 -6.86 -6.83 10.38
C MET A 46 -6.91 -5.85 11.56
N LEU A 47 -8.09 -5.66 12.16
CA LEU A 47 -8.39 -4.61 13.12
C LEU A 47 -9.15 -5.17 14.33
N GLU A 48 -8.89 -4.58 15.50
CA GLU A 48 -9.55 -4.81 16.79
C GLU A 48 -10.26 -3.53 17.27
N PHE A 49 -11.23 -3.66 18.19
CA PHE A 49 -12.13 -2.57 18.60
C PHE A 49 -11.45 -1.36 19.27
N ASN A 50 -10.21 -1.52 19.74
CA ASN A 50 -9.43 -0.51 20.45
C ASN A 50 -8.07 -0.25 19.78
N ASP A 51 -7.95 -0.58 18.50
CA ASP A 51 -6.73 -0.31 17.74
C ASP A 51 -6.54 1.19 17.50
N LYS A 52 -5.27 1.60 17.50
CA LYS A 52 -4.83 2.89 16.94
C LYS A 52 -4.24 2.63 15.56
N THR A 53 -5.01 2.91 14.52
CA THR A 53 -4.66 2.62 13.13
C THR A 53 -4.02 3.84 12.47
N MET A 54 -2.74 3.73 12.11
CA MET A 54 -2.07 4.71 11.26
C MET A 54 -2.28 4.38 9.78
N ILE A 55 -2.75 5.35 9.00
CA ILE A 55 -2.98 5.20 7.55
C ILE A 55 -1.87 5.89 6.76
N ALA A 56 -1.13 5.13 5.96
CA ALA A 56 -0.13 5.69 5.06
C ALA A 56 -0.78 6.30 3.81
N VAL A 57 -0.71 7.63 3.67
CA VAL A 57 -1.32 8.38 2.55
C VAL A 57 -0.26 9.02 1.69
N SER A 58 -0.26 8.67 0.40
CA SER A 58 0.70 9.16 -0.59
C SER A 58 0.18 10.30 -1.46
N GLY A 59 -1.05 10.77 -1.22
CA GLY A 59 -1.75 11.72 -2.09
C GLY A 59 -2.35 11.09 -3.36
N GLY A 60 -2.14 9.78 -3.56
CA GLY A 60 -2.72 9.01 -4.66
C GLY A 60 -4.15 8.54 -4.40
N LYS A 61 -4.86 8.22 -5.48
CA LYS A 61 -6.28 7.78 -5.47
C LYS A 61 -6.57 6.65 -4.47
N ASP A 62 -5.71 5.64 -4.42
CA ASP A 62 -5.93 4.43 -3.62
C ASP A 62 -5.77 4.76 -2.13
N SER A 63 -4.74 5.54 -1.79
CA SER A 63 -4.47 5.93 -0.40
C SER A 63 -5.51 6.87 0.18
N LEU A 64 -6.01 7.81 -0.63
CA LEU A 64 -7.10 8.71 -0.23
C LEU A 64 -8.45 7.99 -0.18
N THR A 65 -8.66 6.99 -1.04
CA THR A 65 -9.82 6.10 -0.97
C THR A 65 -9.79 5.28 0.31
N LEU A 66 -8.66 4.67 0.65
CA LEU A 66 -8.49 3.91 1.88
C LEU A 66 -8.73 4.80 3.11
N LEU A 67 -8.16 6.00 3.15
CA LEU A 67 -8.34 6.97 4.23
C LEU A 67 -9.82 7.22 4.52
N ARG A 68 -10.62 7.53 3.49
CA ARG A 68 -12.05 7.82 3.65
C ARG A 68 -12.87 6.58 4.03
N ILE A 69 -12.53 5.42 3.48
CA ILE A 69 -13.25 4.17 3.81
C ILE A 69 -12.98 3.79 5.27
N LEU A 70 -11.71 3.77 5.70
CA LEU A 70 -11.36 3.45 7.09
C LEU A 70 -11.90 4.48 8.06
N HIS A 71 -11.81 5.77 7.75
CA HIS A 71 -12.44 6.81 8.57
C HIS A 71 -13.93 6.54 8.76
N LYS A 72 -14.66 6.21 7.69
CA LYS A 72 -16.09 5.87 7.81
C LYS A 72 -16.34 4.61 8.65
N ILE A 73 -15.50 3.58 8.52
CA ILE A 73 -15.64 2.33 9.28
C ILE A 73 -15.37 2.58 10.77
N GLU A 74 -14.30 3.28 11.12
CA GLU A 74 -13.89 3.51 12.52
C GLU A 74 -14.83 4.46 13.28
N GLN A 75 -15.60 5.31 12.58
CA GLN A 75 -16.69 6.08 13.20
C GLN A 75 -17.78 5.20 13.82
N GLU A 76 -17.88 3.93 13.42
CA GLU A 76 -18.80 2.95 14.02
C GLU A 76 -18.21 2.33 15.32
N PHE A 77 -16.95 2.62 15.67
CA PHE A 77 -16.20 2.03 16.78
C PHE A 77 -15.59 3.12 17.70
N PRO A 78 -16.31 3.56 18.76
CA PRO A 78 -15.89 4.71 19.59
C PRO A 78 -14.56 4.58 20.34
N LYS A 79 -13.99 3.37 20.43
CA LYS A 79 -12.70 3.11 21.10
C LYS A 79 -11.52 3.05 20.14
N ALA A 80 -11.77 3.03 18.84
CA ALA A 80 -10.73 3.01 17.84
C ALA A 80 -10.22 4.43 17.56
N GLU A 81 -8.93 4.53 17.29
CA GLU A 81 -8.28 5.79 16.92
C GLU A 81 -7.70 5.68 15.51
N ILE A 82 -7.86 6.73 14.70
CA ILE A 82 -7.16 6.85 13.42
C ILE A 82 -6.16 8.00 13.52
N CYS A 83 -4.95 7.76 13.01
CA CYS A 83 -4.04 8.82 12.60
C CYS A 83 -3.52 8.54 11.18
N ALA A 84 -2.83 9.49 10.58
CA ALA A 84 -2.29 9.34 9.23
C ALA A 84 -0.82 9.76 9.13
N VAL A 85 -0.14 9.21 8.13
CA VAL A 85 1.23 9.61 7.80
C VAL A 85 1.40 9.83 6.30
N THR A 86 2.09 10.91 5.96
CA THR A 86 2.61 11.15 4.61
C THR A 86 4.12 11.18 4.65
N ILE A 87 4.76 10.36 3.81
CA ILE A 87 6.23 10.37 3.68
C ILE A 87 6.61 11.19 2.46
N ASP A 88 7.28 12.32 2.66
CA ASP A 88 7.83 13.14 1.57
C ASP A 88 9.22 12.65 1.17
N GLU A 89 9.33 12.06 -0.01
CA GLU A 89 10.63 11.60 -0.52
C GLU A 89 11.49 12.73 -1.09
N GLY A 90 10.96 13.95 -1.23
CA GLY A 90 11.68 15.08 -1.81
C GLY A 90 11.91 14.94 -3.32
N ILE A 91 10.93 14.39 -4.05
CA ILE A 91 10.94 14.30 -5.51
C ILE A 91 10.33 15.58 -6.09
N LYS A 92 11.16 16.38 -6.78
CA LYS A 92 10.75 17.68 -7.31
C LYS A 92 9.62 17.56 -8.33
N GLY A 93 8.61 18.45 -8.21
CA GLY A 93 7.49 18.53 -9.15
C GLY A 93 6.49 17.37 -9.08
N TYR A 94 6.66 16.44 -8.13
CA TYR A 94 5.74 15.33 -7.90
C TYR A 94 5.12 15.40 -6.50
N ARG A 95 5.93 15.58 -5.45
CA ARG A 95 5.45 15.50 -4.07
C ARG A 95 4.69 16.71 -3.56
N ASP A 96 4.93 17.90 -4.10
CA ASP A 96 4.29 19.14 -3.66
C ASP A 96 2.75 19.09 -3.79
N GLU A 97 2.24 18.53 -4.89
CA GLU A 97 0.80 18.32 -5.10
C GLU A 97 0.27 17.24 -4.15
N ALA A 98 0.99 16.13 -4.05
CA ALA A 98 0.61 14.95 -3.28
C ALA A 98 0.41 15.24 -1.79
N VAL A 99 1.37 15.97 -1.19
CA VAL A 99 1.35 16.34 0.24
C VAL A 99 0.19 17.29 0.51
N LYS A 100 0.02 18.33 -0.31
CA LYS A 100 -1.10 19.28 -0.16
C LYS A 100 -2.46 18.60 -0.24
N LEU A 101 -2.64 17.65 -1.15
CA LEU A 101 -3.89 16.90 -1.27
C LEU A 101 -4.15 15.98 -0.08
N ALA A 102 -3.09 15.38 0.49
CA ALA A 102 -3.21 14.60 1.72
C ALA A 102 -3.60 15.49 2.91
N GLU A 103 -2.93 16.62 3.10
CA GLU A 103 -3.23 17.60 4.17
C GLU A 103 -4.67 18.13 4.08
N GLN A 104 -5.15 18.45 2.87
CA GLN A 104 -6.54 18.84 2.65
C GLN A 104 -7.52 17.73 3.07
N ALA A 105 -7.22 16.47 2.76
CA ALA A 105 -8.07 15.35 3.14
C ALA A 105 -8.06 15.11 4.66
N TYR A 106 -6.92 15.32 5.32
CA TYR A 106 -6.83 15.22 6.79
C TYR A 106 -7.65 16.31 7.47
N ALA A 107 -7.53 17.55 7.01
CA ALA A 107 -8.31 18.67 7.54
C ALA A 107 -9.83 18.50 7.30
N GLU A 108 -10.24 17.95 6.15
CA GLU A 108 -11.65 17.66 5.86
C GLU A 108 -12.25 16.59 6.80
N LEU A 109 -11.44 15.62 7.22
CA LEU A 109 -11.87 14.47 8.02
C LEU A 109 -11.54 14.60 9.51
N ASP A 110 -10.91 15.70 9.92
CA ASP A 110 -10.42 15.94 11.29
C ASP A 110 -9.53 14.78 11.82
N ILE A 111 -8.54 14.38 11.02
CA ILE A 111 -7.62 13.27 11.34
C ILE A 111 -6.27 13.82 11.76
N GLU A 112 -5.76 13.39 12.92
CA GLU A 112 -4.38 13.65 13.35
C GLU A 112 -3.39 13.06 12.34
N TYR A 113 -2.41 13.85 11.90
CA TYR A 113 -1.45 13.40 10.90
C TYR A 113 -0.02 13.85 11.18
N THR A 114 0.93 13.17 10.56
CA THR A 114 2.34 13.55 10.55
C THR A 114 2.88 13.49 9.13
N VAL A 115 3.68 14.50 8.76
CA VAL A 115 4.49 14.46 7.53
C VAL A 115 5.94 14.22 7.94
N LEU A 116 6.58 13.20 7.39
CA LEU A 116 8.01 12.94 7.59
C LEU A 116 8.73 13.01 6.25
N SER A 117 9.85 13.73 6.19
CA SER A 117 10.65 13.80 4.97
C SER A 117 11.85 12.84 4.97
N PHE A 118 12.27 12.40 3.79
CA PHE A 118 13.56 11.70 3.63
C PHE A 118 14.73 12.58 4.04
N LYS A 119 14.63 13.90 3.80
CA LYS A 119 15.68 14.85 4.16
C LYS A 119 15.92 14.87 5.67
N GLU A 120 14.85 14.90 6.48
CA GLU A 120 14.95 14.87 7.94
C GLU A 120 15.39 13.51 8.48
N LEU A 121 14.88 12.41 7.91
CA LEU A 121 15.16 11.07 8.43
C LEU A 121 16.51 10.51 8.02
N TYR A 122 17.02 10.90 6.85
CA TYR A 122 18.19 10.29 6.22
C TYR A 122 19.22 11.31 5.74
N GLY A 123 18.99 12.61 5.92
CA GLY A 123 19.89 13.69 5.46
C GLY A 123 19.80 14.01 3.96
N TYR A 124 19.08 13.20 3.18
CA TYR A 124 19.02 13.30 1.72
C TYR A 124 17.62 13.08 1.17
N THR A 125 17.25 13.79 0.10
CA THR A 125 16.06 13.49 -0.69
C THR A 125 16.29 12.28 -1.60
N LEU A 126 15.21 11.73 -2.17
CA LEU A 126 15.32 10.66 -3.16
C LEU A 126 16.04 11.15 -4.43
N ASP A 127 15.81 12.39 -4.86
CA ASP A 127 16.49 12.97 -6.02
C ASP A 127 18.01 13.01 -5.79
N GLU A 128 18.45 13.44 -4.60
CA GLU A 128 19.86 13.45 -4.20
C GLU A 128 20.44 12.02 -4.15
N ILE A 129 19.71 11.07 -3.56
CA ILE A 129 20.10 9.66 -3.50
C ILE A 129 20.24 9.05 -4.91
N ALA A 130 19.29 9.33 -5.79
CA ALA A 130 19.31 8.86 -7.17
C ALA A 130 20.51 9.44 -7.95
N GLU A 131 20.83 10.71 -7.73
CA GLU A 131 22.00 11.35 -8.33
C GLU A 131 23.32 10.73 -7.83
N ILE A 132 23.45 10.51 -6.52
CA ILE A 132 24.63 9.87 -5.91
C ILE A 132 24.80 8.45 -6.46
N ALA A 133 23.72 7.66 -6.48
CA ALA A 133 23.75 6.30 -7.00
C ALA A 133 24.20 6.25 -8.47
N ARG A 134 23.67 7.15 -9.31
CA ARG A 134 24.07 7.29 -10.72
C ARG A 134 25.55 7.64 -10.88
N LYS A 135 26.03 8.65 -10.14
CA LYS A 135 27.45 9.08 -10.18
C LYS A 135 28.41 7.97 -9.77
N ARG A 136 27.97 7.05 -8.91
CA ARG A 136 28.79 5.93 -8.40
C ARG A 136 28.63 4.63 -9.18
N GLY A 137 27.91 4.64 -10.30
CA GLY A 137 27.69 3.44 -11.11
C GLY A 137 26.94 2.33 -10.37
N LYS A 138 26.09 2.68 -9.39
CA LYS A 138 25.31 1.70 -8.63
C LYS A 138 24.09 1.26 -9.45
N GLY A 139 23.86 -0.05 -9.53
CA GLY A 139 22.91 -0.67 -10.45
C GLY A 139 21.45 -0.74 -9.97
N LEU A 140 21.12 -0.30 -8.75
CA LEU A 140 19.74 -0.29 -8.27
C LEU A 140 18.98 0.93 -8.79
N THR A 141 17.70 0.73 -9.12
CA THR A 141 16.82 1.81 -9.56
C THR A 141 16.43 2.74 -8.39
N PRO A 142 16.12 4.03 -8.65
CA PRO A 142 15.60 4.94 -7.61
C PRO A 142 14.42 4.37 -6.81
N CYS A 143 13.54 3.62 -7.48
CA CYS A 143 12.41 2.93 -6.85
C CYS A 143 12.83 1.87 -5.81
N ALA A 144 13.96 1.19 -6.00
CA ALA A 144 14.46 0.21 -5.04
C ALA A 144 14.89 0.90 -3.72
N TYR A 145 15.61 2.01 -3.82
CA TYR A 145 16.00 2.82 -2.65
C TYR A 145 14.77 3.43 -1.96
N CYS A 146 13.90 4.06 -2.74
CA CYS A 146 12.66 4.68 -2.26
C CYS A 146 11.81 3.70 -1.45
N GLY A 147 11.56 2.49 -1.97
CA GLY A 147 10.72 1.50 -1.29
C GLY A 147 11.29 1.02 0.05
N VAL A 148 12.61 0.88 0.15
CA VAL A 148 13.29 0.45 1.39
C VAL A 148 13.21 1.57 2.44
N LEU A 149 13.57 2.80 2.07
CA LEU A 149 13.56 3.96 2.95
C LEU A 149 12.14 4.35 3.39
N ARG A 150 11.16 4.31 2.48
CA ARG A 150 9.76 4.63 2.79
C ARG A 150 9.18 3.67 3.82
N ARG A 151 9.49 2.37 3.73
CA ARG A 151 8.99 1.38 4.71
C ARG A 151 9.51 1.64 6.12
N ARG A 152 10.79 1.98 6.28
CA ARG A 152 11.35 2.36 7.59
C ARG A 152 10.72 3.66 8.09
N ALA A 153 10.56 4.66 7.23
CA ALA A 153 9.95 5.94 7.61
C ALA A 153 8.52 5.76 8.14
N MET A 154 7.70 4.95 7.46
CA MET A 154 6.33 4.64 7.94
C MET A 154 6.34 3.88 9.27
N ASN A 155 7.27 2.94 9.48
CA ASN A 155 7.37 2.22 10.75
C ASN A 155 7.77 3.16 11.90
N ILE A 156 8.72 4.07 11.66
CA ILE A 156 9.13 5.08 12.64
C ILE A 156 7.95 5.98 13.01
N ALA A 157 7.18 6.46 12.03
CA ALA A 157 5.99 7.28 12.28
C ALA A 157 4.96 6.53 13.13
N ALA A 158 4.66 5.29 12.76
CA ALA A 158 3.69 4.46 13.45
C ALA A 158 4.08 4.21 14.92
N LYS A 159 5.37 3.93 15.18
CA LYS A 159 5.90 3.79 16.54
C LYS A 159 5.78 5.08 17.35
N LYS A 160 6.16 6.23 16.78
CA LYS A 160 6.08 7.54 17.45
C LYS A 160 4.65 7.90 17.84
N ALA A 161 3.68 7.52 17.02
CA ALA A 161 2.26 7.74 17.28
C ALA A 161 1.61 6.66 18.17
N ASN A 162 2.38 5.66 18.65
CA ASN A 162 1.88 4.48 19.36
C ASN A 162 0.76 3.75 18.59
N ALA A 163 0.85 3.72 17.26
CA ALA A 163 -0.10 3.00 16.42
C ALA A 163 0.11 1.49 16.55
N THR A 164 -0.98 0.74 16.72
CA THR A 164 -0.98 -0.72 16.78
C THR A 164 -0.99 -1.34 15.38
N LYS A 165 -1.60 -0.65 14.41
CA LYS A 165 -1.68 -1.08 13.00
C LYS A 165 -1.21 0.02 12.05
N LEU A 166 -0.57 -0.39 10.96
CA LEU A 166 -0.16 0.48 9.85
C LEU A 166 -0.85 0.03 8.55
N ALA A 167 -1.89 0.77 8.14
CA ALA A 167 -2.67 0.47 6.95
C ALA A 167 -2.01 1.05 5.69
N THR A 168 -1.90 0.23 4.64
CA THR A 168 -1.41 0.64 3.32
C THR A 168 -2.42 0.32 2.23
N ALA A 169 -2.48 1.18 1.21
CA ALA A 169 -3.48 1.11 0.16
C ALA A 169 -3.10 0.21 -1.03
N HIS A 170 -2.44 -0.91 -0.77
CA HIS A 170 -2.15 -1.89 -1.81
C HIS A 170 -3.44 -2.56 -2.27
N THR A 171 -3.72 -2.45 -3.57
CA THR A 171 -4.88 -3.01 -4.24
C THR A 171 -4.65 -4.46 -4.66
N LEU A 172 -5.69 -5.15 -5.13
CA LEU A 172 -5.56 -6.48 -5.73
C LEU A 172 -4.57 -6.49 -6.91
N ASP A 173 -4.55 -5.42 -7.69
CA ASP A 173 -3.60 -5.26 -8.78
C ASP A 173 -2.15 -5.24 -8.27
N ASP A 174 -1.87 -4.54 -7.18
CA ASP A 174 -0.54 -4.45 -6.57
C ASP A 174 -0.09 -5.80 -5.99
N GLU A 175 -1.00 -6.53 -5.36
CA GLU A 175 -0.72 -7.87 -4.84
C GLU A 175 -0.44 -8.86 -5.97
N ALA A 176 -1.29 -8.90 -6.99
CA ALA A 176 -1.09 -9.78 -8.15
C ALA A 176 0.21 -9.45 -8.91
N GLN A 177 0.54 -8.17 -9.07
CA GLN A 177 1.83 -7.74 -9.65
C GLN A 177 3.00 -8.22 -8.79
N THR A 178 2.90 -8.10 -7.46
CA THR A 178 3.97 -8.51 -6.55
C THR A 178 4.20 -10.03 -6.57
N VAL A 179 3.13 -10.82 -6.65
CA VAL A 179 3.21 -12.28 -6.81
C VAL A 179 3.99 -12.65 -8.08
N LEU A 180 3.62 -12.06 -9.22
CA LEU A 180 4.29 -12.35 -10.49
C LEU A 180 5.72 -11.82 -10.55
N LEU A 181 6.00 -10.67 -9.94
CA LEU A 181 7.37 -10.16 -9.81
C LEU A 181 8.27 -11.15 -9.07
N ASN A 182 7.82 -11.66 -7.93
CA ASN A 182 8.60 -12.62 -7.14
C ASN A 182 8.77 -13.94 -7.90
N LEU A 183 7.74 -14.39 -8.61
CA LEU A 183 7.82 -15.57 -9.47
C LEU A 183 8.86 -15.40 -10.59
N PHE A 184 8.85 -14.26 -11.29
CA PHE A 184 9.81 -13.98 -12.37
C PHE A 184 11.24 -13.77 -11.87
N HIS A 185 11.42 -13.33 -10.62
CA HIS A 185 12.72 -13.29 -9.97
C HIS A 185 13.17 -14.65 -9.41
N GLY A 186 12.35 -15.70 -9.49
CA GLY A 186 12.66 -17.02 -8.93
C GLY A 186 12.68 -17.06 -7.40
N ASP A 187 12.12 -16.05 -6.73
CA ASP A 187 12.11 -15.93 -5.27
C ASP A 187 10.75 -16.36 -4.70
N VAL A 188 10.52 -17.68 -4.70
CA VAL A 188 9.26 -18.27 -4.24
C VAL A 188 9.05 -18.05 -2.75
N TRP A 189 10.13 -17.95 -1.96
CA TRP A 189 10.08 -17.65 -0.53
C TRP A 189 9.53 -16.26 -0.24
N ARG A 190 9.81 -15.26 -1.09
CA ARG A 190 9.17 -13.94 -0.97
C ARG A 190 7.67 -13.98 -1.20
N ILE A 191 7.15 -14.88 -2.03
CA ILE A 191 5.70 -15.05 -2.21
C ILE A 191 5.06 -15.40 -0.87
N ALA A 192 5.67 -16.31 -0.11
CA ALA A 192 5.15 -16.73 1.19
C ALA A 192 5.20 -15.61 2.26
N ARG A 193 6.10 -14.63 2.11
CA ARG A 193 6.23 -13.48 3.03
C ARG A 193 5.30 -12.30 2.69
N VAL A 194 4.74 -12.26 1.48
CA VAL A 194 3.81 -11.20 1.07
C VAL A 194 2.41 -11.60 1.54
N LYS A 195 2.01 -11.05 2.69
CA LYS A 195 0.72 -11.30 3.33
C LYS A 195 -0.17 -10.04 3.33
N PRO A 196 -1.51 -10.19 3.32
CA PRO A 196 -2.46 -9.10 3.56
C PRO A 196 -2.28 -8.45 4.92
N VAL A 197 -1.85 -9.26 5.89
CA VAL A 197 -1.51 -8.86 7.25
C VAL A 197 -0.14 -9.43 7.58
N THR A 198 0.79 -8.59 8.03
CA THR A 198 2.10 -9.07 8.47
C THR A 198 1.99 -9.74 9.82
N ASP A 199 2.82 -10.75 10.06
CA ASP A 199 2.90 -11.42 11.36
C ASP A 199 3.46 -10.46 12.43
N GLU A 200 3.06 -10.64 13.68
CA GLU A 200 3.59 -9.90 14.85
C GLU A 200 4.90 -10.54 15.31
N VAL A 201 6.00 -10.25 14.59
CA VAL A 201 7.27 -10.96 14.78
C VAL A 201 8.21 -10.24 15.77
N HIS A 202 8.04 -8.93 15.98
CA HIS A 202 8.91 -8.14 16.87
C HIS A 202 8.22 -6.86 17.33
N GLY A 203 8.32 -6.51 18.61
CA GLY A 203 7.72 -5.28 19.19
C GLY A 203 8.24 -3.95 18.63
N GLY A 204 9.17 -4.01 17.67
CA GLY A 204 9.73 -2.85 16.96
C GLY A 204 9.16 -2.67 15.56
N LEU A 205 8.31 -3.60 15.09
CA LEU A 205 7.62 -3.51 13.80
C LEU A 205 6.12 -3.38 14.06
N VAL A 206 5.54 -2.27 13.61
CA VAL A 206 4.09 -2.11 13.66
C VAL A 206 3.45 -3.02 12.61
N ARG A 207 2.41 -3.75 13.01
CA ARG A 207 1.72 -4.71 12.15
C ARG A 207 1.11 -3.98 10.96
N ARG A 208 1.45 -4.40 9.74
CA ARG A 208 0.93 -3.82 8.51
C ARG A 208 -0.28 -4.57 8.01
N ILE A 209 -1.27 -3.81 7.57
CA ILE A 209 -2.52 -4.33 7.00
C ILE A 209 -2.78 -3.72 5.62
N LYS A 210 -3.50 -4.46 4.76
CA LYS A 210 -3.82 -4.06 3.38
C LYS A 210 -5.32 -4.18 3.09
N PRO A 211 -6.17 -3.29 3.60
CA PRO A 211 -7.63 -3.44 3.46
C PRO A 211 -8.16 -3.42 2.02
N LEU A 212 -7.37 -2.93 1.05
CA LEU A 212 -7.71 -2.92 -0.37
C LEU A 212 -7.20 -4.14 -1.16
N CYS A 213 -6.57 -5.13 -0.52
CA CYS A 213 -5.91 -6.23 -1.23
C CYS A 213 -6.86 -7.11 -2.08
N GLU A 214 -8.18 -7.03 -1.87
CA GLU A 214 -9.19 -7.70 -2.68
C GLU A 214 -10.05 -6.73 -3.52
N VAL A 215 -9.62 -5.47 -3.67
CA VAL A 215 -10.28 -4.44 -4.49
C VAL A 215 -9.41 -4.12 -5.71
N LEU A 216 -10.00 -4.12 -6.91
CA LEU A 216 -9.26 -3.77 -8.13
C LEU A 216 -8.90 -2.28 -8.16
N GLU A 217 -7.75 -1.94 -8.73
CA GLU A 217 -7.30 -0.54 -8.90
C GLU A 217 -8.27 0.29 -9.75
N ARG A 218 -8.94 -0.34 -10.73
CA ARG A 218 -10.00 0.34 -11.51
C ARG A 218 -11.24 0.66 -10.66
N GLU A 219 -11.51 -0.16 -9.65
CA GLU A 219 -12.66 0.03 -8.76
C GLU A 219 -12.37 1.11 -7.73
N THR A 220 -11.15 1.19 -7.18
CA THR A 220 -10.72 2.31 -6.33
C THR A 220 -10.70 3.63 -7.11
N ALA A 221 -10.24 3.63 -8.36
CA ALA A 221 -10.29 4.80 -9.24
C ALA A 221 -11.74 5.28 -9.47
N LEU A 222 -12.66 4.37 -9.77
CA LEU A 222 -14.07 4.70 -9.98
C LEU A 222 -14.74 5.17 -8.69
N TYR A 223 -14.38 4.58 -7.54
CA TYR A 223 -14.84 5.02 -6.22
C TYR A 223 -14.40 6.46 -5.95
N ALA A 224 -13.12 6.76 -6.15
CA ALA A 224 -12.57 8.11 -5.99
C ALA A 224 -13.30 9.12 -6.88
N TYR A 225 -13.54 8.78 -8.15
CA TYR A 225 -14.31 9.61 -9.06
C TYR A 225 -15.74 9.87 -8.56
N PHE A 226 -16.47 8.82 -8.15
CA PHE A 226 -17.84 8.95 -7.67
C PHE A 226 -17.96 9.74 -6.37
N LYS A 227 -16.98 9.62 -5.49
CA LYS A 227 -16.89 10.37 -4.23
C LYS A 227 -16.24 11.74 -4.39
N LYS A 228 -15.83 12.12 -5.61
CA LYS A 228 -15.16 13.40 -5.92
C LYS A 228 -13.89 13.62 -5.10
N ILE A 229 -13.15 12.55 -4.83
CA ILE A 229 -11.86 12.62 -4.13
C ILE A 229 -10.86 13.27 -5.09
N LYS A 230 -10.25 14.38 -4.67
CA LYS A 230 -9.12 14.98 -5.37
C LYS A 230 -7.87 14.17 -5.06
N PHE A 231 -7.10 13.78 -6.07
CA PHE A 231 -5.86 13.02 -5.91
C PHE A 231 -4.85 13.48 -6.96
N GLN A 232 -3.56 13.24 -6.68
CA GLN A 232 -2.49 13.67 -7.57
C GLN A 232 -2.65 13.07 -8.97
N SER A 233 -2.48 13.90 -9.99
CA SER A 233 -2.59 13.48 -11.39
C SER A 233 -1.23 13.17 -12.02
N VAL A 234 -0.16 13.72 -11.44
CA VAL A 234 1.20 13.58 -11.95
C VAL A 234 1.76 12.21 -11.57
N PRO A 235 2.23 11.38 -12.53
CA PRO A 235 2.93 10.14 -12.22
C PRO A 235 4.35 10.42 -11.71
N CYS A 236 4.86 9.55 -10.85
CA CYS A 236 6.24 9.66 -10.37
C CYS A 236 7.24 9.55 -11.54
N PRO A 237 8.23 10.47 -11.66
CA PRO A 237 9.18 10.47 -12.77
C PRO A 237 10.08 9.22 -12.79
N TYR A 238 10.25 8.54 -11.66
CA TYR A 238 11.05 7.31 -11.54
C TYR A 238 10.25 6.02 -11.78
N ALA A 239 8.93 6.10 -12.01
CA ALA A 239 8.09 4.92 -12.15
C ALA A 239 8.32 4.15 -13.47
N GLY A 240 8.84 4.81 -14.52
CA GLY A 240 8.83 4.30 -15.90
C GLY A 240 9.74 3.10 -16.20
N THR A 241 10.71 2.76 -15.35
CA THR A 241 11.77 1.77 -15.66
C THR A 241 11.56 0.40 -15.02
N ALA A 242 10.39 0.12 -14.45
CA ALA A 242 10.16 -1.08 -13.66
C ALA A 242 9.48 -2.20 -14.47
N LEU A 243 10.01 -3.43 -14.37
CA LEU A 243 9.35 -4.70 -14.77
C LEU A 243 7.88 -4.78 -14.28
N ARG A 244 7.58 -4.10 -13.18
CA ARG A 244 6.23 -3.97 -12.65
C ARG A 244 5.24 -3.38 -13.67
N ASN A 245 5.64 -2.44 -14.51
CA ASN A 245 4.76 -1.84 -15.53
C ASN A 245 4.41 -2.83 -16.65
N ASP A 246 5.37 -3.68 -17.03
CA ASP A 246 5.14 -4.74 -18.02
C ASP A 246 4.16 -5.79 -17.47
N ILE A 247 4.38 -6.22 -16.22
CA ILE A 247 3.47 -7.14 -15.53
C ILE A 247 2.08 -6.54 -15.36
N ARG A 248 1.98 -5.25 -15.01
CA ARG A 248 0.71 -4.53 -14.92
C ARG A 248 -0.03 -4.55 -16.26
N SER A 249 0.66 -4.25 -17.35
CA SER A 249 0.08 -4.26 -18.70
C SER A 249 -0.38 -5.67 -19.11
N MET A 250 0.43 -6.69 -18.81
CA MET A 250 0.08 -8.09 -19.03
C MET A 250 -1.17 -8.49 -18.25
N LEU A 251 -1.21 -8.22 -16.94
CA LEU A 251 -2.35 -8.53 -16.07
C LEU A 251 -3.62 -7.80 -16.49
N ASN A 252 -3.52 -6.52 -16.89
CA ASN A 252 -4.66 -5.75 -17.37
C ASN A 252 -5.25 -6.35 -18.64
N ARG A 253 -4.40 -6.77 -19.59
CA ARG A 253 -4.84 -7.46 -20.82
C ARG A 253 -5.53 -8.79 -20.50
N MET A 254 -4.99 -9.56 -19.55
CA MET A 254 -5.57 -10.83 -19.14
C MET A 254 -6.91 -10.63 -18.42
N GLU A 255 -7.01 -9.67 -17.50
CA GLU A 255 -8.23 -9.36 -16.75
C GLU A 255 -9.38 -8.89 -17.66
N GLU A 256 -9.06 -8.21 -18.77
CA GLU A 256 -10.07 -7.78 -19.75
C GLU A 256 -10.65 -8.96 -20.54
N LYS A 257 -9.82 -9.93 -20.92
CA LYS A 257 -10.24 -11.14 -21.65
C LYS A 257 -10.83 -12.22 -20.74
N HIS A 258 -10.32 -12.32 -19.53
CA HIS A 258 -10.66 -13.33 -18.52
C HIS A 258 -10.90 -12.62 -17.17
N PRO A 259 -12.11 -12.03 -16.98
CA PRO A 259 -12.45 -11.34 -15.75
C PRO A 259 -12.26 -12.23 -14.52
N GLY A 260 -11.56 -11.71 -13.50
CA GLY A 260 -11.25 -12.45 -12.28
C GLY A 260 -9.84 -13.04 -12.23
N ILE A 261 -9.04 -12.98 -13.30
CA ILE A 261 -7.69 -13.55 -13.32
C ILE A 261 -6.79 -13.00 -12.20
N LYS A 262 -6.92 -11.70 -11.87
CA LYS A 262 -6.14 -11.09 -10.78
C LYS A 262 -6.50 -11.67 -9.42
N TYR A 263 -7.78 -11.96 -9.18
CA TYR A 263 -8.22 -12.68 -7.98
C TYR A 263 -7.63 -14.09 -7.96
N THR A 264 -7.67 -14.80 -9.09
CA THR A 264 -7.08 -16.14 -9.18
C THR A 264 -5.59 -16.13 -8.87
N VAL A 265 -4.82 -15.17 -9.41
CA VAL A 265 -3.38 -15.01 -9.10
C VAL A 265 -3.17 -14.79 -7.59
N PHE A 266 -3.93 -13.87 -7.00
CA PHE A 266 -3.83 -13.58 -5.57
C PHE A 266 -4.20 -14.80 -4.70
N ARG A 267 -5.31 -15.49 -5.00
CA ARG A 267 -5.73 -16.73 -4.33
C ARG A 267 -4.71 -17.86 -4.48
N SER A 268 -4.08 -17.99 -5.64
CA SER A 268 -2.99 -18.95 -5.84
C SER A 268 -1.81 -18.66 -4.94
N ALA A 269 -1.45 -17.38 -4.77
CA ALA A 269 -0.40 -16.99 -3.83
C ALA A 269 -0.77 -17.30 -2.38
N GLU A 270 -2.04 -17.17 -1.98
CA GLU A 270 -2.48 -17.58 -0.63
C GLU A 270 -2.23 -19.07 -0.41
N LYS A 271 -2.59 -19.93 -1.36
CA LYS A 271 -2.37 -21.39 -1.27
C LYS A 271 -0.90 -21.77 -1.32
N ILE A 272 -0.12 -21.13 -2.19
CA ILE A 272 1.33 -21.34 -2.26
C ILE A 272 1.98 -20.99 -0.92
N ARG A 273 1.56 -19.88 -0.31
CA ARG A 273 2.07 -19.45 0.99
C ARG A 273 1.78 -20.49 2.08
N GLU A 274 0.55 -20.98 2.17
CA GLU A 274 0.18 -22.04 3.13
C GLU A 274 1.07 -23.28 2.96
N ALA A 275 1.29 -23.72 1.71
CA ALA A 275 2.15 -24.87 1.42
C ALA A 275 3.64 -24.64 1.75
N LEU A 276 4.11 -23.39 1.73
CA LEU A 276 5.50 -23.03 2.03
C LEU A 276 5.74 -22.65 3.49
N GLU A 277 4.68 -22.40 4.27
CA GLU A 277 4.80 -21.85 5.63
C GLU A 277 5.51 -22.81 6.58
N GLU A 278 5.33 -24.12 6.42
CA GLU A 278 6.04 -25.15 7.18
C GLU A 278 7.54 -25.24 6.82
N SER A 279 7.89 -24.89 5.58
CA SER A 279 9.27 -24.93 5.07
C SER A 279 10.01 -23.61 5.25
N LEU A 280 9.33 -22.57 5.70
CA LEU A 280 9.93 -21.27 5.95
C LEU A 280 10.67 -21.30 7.29
N GLU A 281 12.00 -21.29 7.25
CA GLU A 281 12.79 -20.88 8.41
C GLU A 281 12.40 -19.44 8.78
N LYS A 282 11.68 -19.30 9.90
CA LYS A 282 11.42 -18.00 10.52
C LYS A 282 12.73 -17.50 11.10
N GLY A 283 13.52 -16.80 10.28
CA GLY A 283 14.74 -16.17 10.75
C GLY A 283 14.42 -15.26 11.94
N GLU A 284 15.17 -15.40 13.03
CA GLU A 284 14.98 -14.58 14.22
C GLU A 284 15.24 -13.10 13.89
N LEU A 285 14.26 -12.25 14.23
CA LEU A 285 14.44 -10.81 14.13
C LEU A 285 15.34 -10.35 15.27
N ARG A 286 16.35 -9.56 14.92
CA ARG A 286 17.29 -8.91 15.83
C ARG A 286 17.28 -7.40 15.60
N THR A 287 17.94 -6.66 16.47
CA THR A 287 18.12 -5.21 16.34
C THR A 287 19.34 -4.89 15.48
N CYS A 288 19.20 -3.90 14.60
CA CYS A 288 20.30 -3.40 13.78
C CYS A 288 21.36 -2.74 14.67
N GLU A 289 22.62 -3.13 14.52
CA GLU A 289 23.72 -2.56 15.32
C GLU A 289 23.97 -1.07 15.08
N VAL A 290 23.52 -0.53 13.94
CA VAL A 290 23.74 0.87 13.57
C VAL A 290 22.60 1.77 14.04
N CYS A 291 21.35 1.32 13.90
CA CYS A 291 20.18 2.20 14.10
C CYS A 291 19.10 1.65 15.02
N GLY A 292 19.30 0.47 15.61
CA GLY A 292 18.35 -0.18 16.53
C GLY A 292 17.06 -0.70 15.89
N GLU A 293 16.81 -0.45 14.60
CA GLU A 293 15.60 -0.93 13.93
C GLU A 293 15.65 -2.45 13.66
N PRO A 294 14.50 -3.16 13.63
CA PRO A 294 14.46 -4.60 13.43
C PRO A 294 15.01 -5.05 12.07
N THR A 295 15.75 -6.15 12.08
CA THR A 295 16.37 -6.76 10.90
C THR A 295 16.59 -8.26 11.09
N VAL A 296 16.70 -9.01 9.99
CA VAL A 296 17.12 -10.41 10.01
C VAL A 296 18.64 -10.57 9.97
N GLY A 297 19.36 -9.53 9.52
CA GLY A 297 20.83 -9.50 9.44
C GLY A 297 21.46 -8.74 10.61
N ARG A 298 22.78 -8.57 10.58
CA ARG A 298 23.53 -7.74 11.54
C ARG A 298 23.19 -6.25 11.40
N ILE A 299 23.07 -5.80 10.15
CA ILE A 299 22.73 -4.44 9.76
C ILE A 299 21.40 -4.48 8.99
N CYS A 300 20.55 -3.47 9.14
CA CYS A 300 19.29 -3.41 8.40
C CYS A 300 19.51 -2.93 6.97
N LYS A 301 18.60 -3.30 6.05
CA LYS A 301 18.76 -2.98 4.62
C LYS A 301 18.86 -1.47 4.34
N VAL A 302 18.26 -0.64 5.19
CA VAL A 302 18.39 0.82 5.08
C VAL A 302 19.84 1.26 5.36
N CYS A 303 20.41 0.81 6.48
CA CYS A 303 21.80 1.15 6.83
C CYS A 303 22.79 0.63 5.80
N GLU A 304 22.61 -0.60 5.29
CA GLU A 304 23.44 -1.13 4.18
C GLU A 304 23.39 -0.22 2.94
N VAL A 305 22.19 0.22 2.55
CA VAL A 305 22.00 1.09 1.38
C VAL A 305 22.66 2.45 1.60
N LEU A 306 22.52 3.04 2.78
CA LEU A 306 23.09 4.35 3.09
C LEU A 306 24.63 4.27 3.16
N GLU A 307 25.17 3.23 3.78
CA GLU A 307 26.61 2.94 3.83
C GLU A 307 27.19 2.71 2.43
N GLU A 308 26.50 1.94 1.58
CA GLU A 308 26.89 1.72 0.19
C GLU A 308 26.96 3.04 -0.60
N LEU A 309 26.07 3.97 -0.28
CA LEU A 309 26.04 5.32 -0.85
C LEU A 309 26.93 6.31 -0.08
N ARG A 310 27.70 5.86 0.93
CA ARG A 310 28.50 6.68 1.87
C ARG A 310 27.73 7.93 2.31
N ILE A 311 26.46 7.72 2.63
CA ILE A 311 25.57 8.70 3.22
C ILE A 311 25.71 8.53 4.73
N ASN A 312 26.30 9.53 5.38
CA ASN A 312 26.34 9.58 6.83
C ASN A 312 25.03 10.21 7.30
N VAL A 313 24.29 9.47 8.11
CA VAL A 313 23.14 10.00 8.85
C VAL A 313 23.66 10.31 10.24
N GLU A 314 23.75 11.60 10.57
CA GLU A 314 24.02 12.05 11.95
C GLU A 314 22.79 11.83 12.84
#